data_AF-A0A2N3IF10-F1
#
_entry.id   AF-A0A2N3IF10-F1
#
_cell.length_a   1.000
_cell.length_b   1.000
_cell.length_c   1.000
_cell.angle_alpha   90.00
_cell.angle_beta   90.00
_cell.angle_gamma   90.00
#
_symmetry.space_group_name_H-M   'P 1'
#
loop_
_entity.id
_entity.type
_entity.pdbx_description
1 polymer ?
#
loop_
_entity_poly.entity_id
_entity_poly.type
_entity_poly.pdbx_seq_one_letter_code
_entity_poly.pdbx_strand_id
1 'polypeptide(L)'
;MEIINIHTKTLERLCQKYSVKRMYVFGSVTTPLFTQESDLDFLIDFDDKLDFATYANNFFLLQEELSNLFHRKIDLITEKSLRNPYLIESINASKKMIYGSE
;
A
#
# COMPACT_ATOMS: atom_id res chain seq x y z
N MET A 1 -11.01 2.54 7.68
CA MET A 1 -10.67 1.09 7.71
C MET A 1 -11.74 0.16 7.15
N GLU A 2 -13.04 0.40 7.30
CA GLU A 2 -14.08 -0.52 6.80
C GLU A 2 -13.92 -0.88 5.31
N ILE A 3 -13.63 0.13 4.46
CA ILE A 3 -13.40 -0.08 3.03
C ILE A 3 -12.25 -1.05 2.74
N ILE A 4 -11.18 -1.03 3.55
CA ILE A 4 -10.04 -1.94 3.38
C ILE A 4 -10.43 -3.37 3.79
N ASN A 5 -11.16 -3.51 4.88
CA ASN A 5 -11.57 -4.82 5.44
C ASN A 5 -12.51 -5.60 4.52
N ILE A 6 -13.33 -4.91 3.72
CA ILE A 6 -14.22 -5.56 2.73
C ILE A 6 -13.40 -6.23 1.62
N HIS A 7 -12.20 -5.70 1.32
CA HIS A 7 -11.36 -6.15 0.21
C HIS A 7 -10.15 -6.99 0.65
N THR A 8 -10.04 -7.42 1.91
CA THR A 8 -8.86 -8.13 2.43
C THR A 8 -8.45 -9.33 1.56
N LYS A 9 -9.39 -10.19 1.15
CA LYS A 9 -9.10 -11.35 0.28
C LYS A 9 -8.59 -10.96 -1.10
N THR A 10 -9.09 -9.86 -1.66
CA THR A 10 -8.61 -9.35 -2.95
C THR A 10 -7.22 -8.76 -2.79
N LEU A 11 -6.99 -7.98 -1.73
CA LEU A 11 -5.67 -7.42 -1.41
C LEU A 11 -4.63 -8.51 -1.21
N GLU A 12 -4.94 -9.59 -0.50
CA GLU A 12 -4.06 -10.76 -0.36
C GLU A 12 -3.67 -11.34 -1.72
N ARG A 13 -4.63 -11.53 -2.62
CA ARG A 13 -4.39 -12.05 -3.97
C ARG A 13 -3.53 -11.09 -4.81
N LEU A 14 -3.77 -9.79 -4.72
CA LEU A 14 -2.95 -8.78 -5.39
C LEU A 14 -1.52 -8.80 -4.84
N CYS A 15 -1.35 -8.87 -3.52
CA CYS A 15 -0.04 -8.92 -2.89
C CYS A 15 0.76 -10.15 -3.36
N GLN A 16 0.12 -11.32 -3.41
CA GLN A 16 0.73 -12.54 -3.94
C GLN A 16 1.09 -12.42 -5.43
N LYS A 17 0.15 -11.92 -6.24
CA LYS A 17 0.34 -11.74 -7.70
C LYS A 17 1.54 -10.85 -8.02
N TYR A 18 1.75 -9.78 -7.25
CA TYR A 18 2.80 -8.80 -7.52
C TYR A 18 4.05 -8.96 -6.64
N SER A 19 4.18 -10.10 -5.93
CA SER A 19 5.33 -10.38 -5.06
C SER A 19 5.54 -9.31 -3.97
N VAL A 20 4.45 -8.75 -3.45
CA VAL A 20 4.46 -7.90 -2.27
C VAL A 20 4.71 -8.78 -1.05
N LYS A 21 5.74 -8.46 -0.29
CA LYS A 21 6.10 -9.12 0.97
C LYS A 21 5.27 -8.57 2.13
N ARG A 22 5.11 -7.24 2.19
CA ARG A 22 4.36 -6.54 3.24
C ARG A 22 3.56 -5.40 2.64
N MET A 23 2.36 -5.18 3.15
CA MET A 23 1.51 -4.04 2.80
C MET A 23 0.90 -3.43 4.05
N TYR A 24 0.96 -2.11 4.09
CA TYR A 24 0.38 -1.27 5.13
C TYR A 24 -0.51 -0.21 4.48
N VAL A 25 -1.53 0.22 5.22
CA VAL A 25 -2.23 1.48 4.95
C VAL A 25 -1.80 2.50 5.99
N PHE A 26 -1.67 3.76 5.60
CA PHE A 26 -1.30 4.84 6.52
C PHE A 26 -2.05 6.13 6.17
N GLY A 27 -1.77 7.22 6.87
CA GLY A 27 -2.37 8.52 6.55
C GLY A 27 -3.85 8.59 6.92
N SER A 28 -4.64 9.30 6.11
CA SER A 28 -5.99 9.72 6.51
C SER A 28 -6.93 8.55 6.78
N VAL A 29 -6.79 7.42 6.06
CA VAL A 29 -7.63 6.20 6.18
C VAL A 29 -7.60 5.54 7.56
N THR A 30 -6.57 5.83 8.36
CA THR A 30 -6.42 5.33 9.73
C THR A 30 -6.94 6.31 10.79
N THR A 31 -7.42 7.49 10.37
CA THR A 31 -7.90 8.58 11.23
C THR A 31 -9.40 8.86 11.04
N PRO A 32 -10.05 9.60 11.96
CA PRO A 32 -11.44 10.05 11.79
C PRO A 32 -11.65 11.07 10.65
N LEU A 33 -10.58 11.61 10.06
CA LEU A 33 -10.64 12.60 8.99
C LEU A 33 -10.84 11.97 7.60
N PHE A 34 -10.87 10.64 7.50
CA PHE A 34 -11.10 9.94 6.24
C PHE A 34 -12.50 10.22 5.69
N THR A 35 -12.57 10.71 4.45
CA THR A 35 -13.84 11.01 3.76
C THR A 35 -14.01 10.17 2.50
N GLN A 36 -15.12 10.36 1.79
CA GLN A 36 -15.34 9.69 0.51
C GLN A 36 -14.45 10.21 -0.63
N GLU A 37 -13.87 11.39 -0.46
CA GLU A 37 -13.00 12.03 -1.45
C GLU A 37 -11.51 11.82 -1.13
N SER A 38 -11.19 11.29 0.05
CA SER A 38 -9.82 11.01 0.45
C SER A 38 -9.16 9.94 -0.44
N ASP A 39 -7.92 10.21 -0.80
CA ASP A 39 -6.99 9.24 -1.38
C ASP A 39 -6.72 8.09 -0.38
N LEU A 40 -6.24 6.96 -0.89
CA LEU A 40 -5.77 5.86 -0.06
C LEU A 40 -4.25 5.72 -0.16
N ASP A 41 -3.59 5.87 0.98
CA ASP A 41 -2.13 5.78 1.09
C ASP A 41 -1.70 4.36 1.49
N PHE A 42 -0.86 3.75 0.65
CA PHE A 42 -0.33 2.40 0.83
C PHE A 42 1.19 2.42 0.88
N LEU A 43 1.74 1.74 1.88
CA LEU A 43 3.17 1.43 1.96
C LEU A 43 3.37 -0.04 1.69
N ILE A 44 4.21 -0.37 0.71
CA ILE A 44 4.54 -1.75 0.37
C ILE A 44 6.04 -2.01 0.46
N ASP A 45 6.35 -3.28 0.67
CA ASP A 45 7.68 -3.83 0.48
C ASP A 45 7.58 -5.03 -0.46
N PHE A 46 8.40 -5.06 -1.51
CA PHE A 46 8.45 -6.16 -2.47
C PHE A 46 9.49 -7.20 -2.04
N ASP A 47 9.40 -8.42 -2.57
CA ASP A 47 10.45 -9.42 -2.41
C ASP A 47 11.81 -8.86 -2.91
N ASP A 48 12.86 -9.03 -2.10
CA ASP A 48 14.22 -8.57 -2.39
C ASP A 48 14.87 -9.28 -3.59
N LYS A 49 14.28 -10.39 -4.06
CA LYS A 49 14.75 -11.15 -5.21
C LYS A 49 14.26 -10.62 -6.56
N LEU A 50 13.35 -9.64 -6.58
CA LEU A 50 12.87 -9.07 -7.83
C LEU A 50 13.98 -8.30 -8.55
N ASP A 51 14.10 -8.53 -9.86
CA ASP A 51 14.89 -7.64 -10.71
C ASP A 51 14.21 -6.27 -10.85
N PHE A 52 14.98 -5.27 -11.30
CA PHE A 52 14.50 -3.90 -11.42
C PHE A 52 13.32 -3.73 -12.39
N ALA A 53 13.31 -4.46 -13.51
CA ALA A 53 12.26 -4.34 -14.51
C ALA A 53 10.94 -4.90 -13.96
N THR A 54 10.99 -6.07 -13.32
CA THR A 54 9.85 -6.69 -12.67
C THR A 54 9.35 -5.84 -11.51
N TYR A 55 10.25 -5.29 -10.69
CA TYR A 55 9.91 -4.37 -9.61
C TYR A 55 9.10 -3.17 -10.12
N ALA A 56 9.61 -2.48 -11.15
CA ALA A 56 8.98 -1.30 -11.71
C ALA A 56 7.62 -1.64 -12.34
N ASN A 57 7.54 -2.73 -13.10
CA ASN A 57 6.30 -3.17 -13.73
C ASN A 57 5.23 -3.54 -12.68
N ASN A 58 5.60 -4.32 -11.66
CA ASN A 58 4.70 -4.71 -10.58
C ASN A 58 4.19 -3.50 -9.80
N PHE A 59 5.03 -2.49 -9.57
CA PHE A 59 4.63 -1.26 -8.91
C PHE A 59 3.49 -0.56 -9.65
N PHE A 60 3.64 -0.30 -10.94
CA PHE A 60 2.62 0.40 -11.73
C PHE A 60 1.34 -0.42 -11.90
N LEU A 61 1.46 -1.73 -12.17
CA LEU A 61 0.31 -2.61 -12.31
C LEU A 61 -0.48 -2.77 -11.00
N LEU A 62 0.22 -2.88 -9.87
CA LEU A 62 -0.43 -2.92 -8.56
C LEU A 62 -1.14 -1.62 -8.25
N GLN A 63 -0.53 -0.46 -8.53
CA GLN A 63 -1.16 0.84 -8.31
C GLN A 63 -2.45 0.97 -9.14
N GLU A 64 -2.41 0.55 -10.41
CA GLU A 64 -3.58 0.53 -11.29
C GLU A 64 -4.68 -0.41 -10.77
N GLU A 65 -4.35 -1.64 -10.38
CA GLU A 65 -5.34 -2.59 -9.87
C GLU A 65 -5.93 -2.16 -8.52
N LEU A 66 -5.16 -1.52 -7.65
CA LEU A 66 -5.68 -0.91 -6.43
C LEU A 66 -6.63 0.27 -6.76
N SER A 67 -6.25 1.12 -7.70
CA SER A 67 -7.09 2.25 -8.13
C SER A 67 -8.42 1.75 -8.71
N ASN A 68 -8.38 0.68 -9.50
CA ASN A 68 -9.57 0.05 -10.06
C ASN A 68 -10.42 -0.64 -8.98
N LEU A 69 -9.79 -1.26 -7.98
CA LEU A 69 -10.48 -1.93 -6.87
C LEU A 69 -11.25 -0.95 -5.99
N PHE A 70 -10.66 0.19 -5.68
CA PHE A 70 -11.23 1.17 -4.76
C PHE A 70 -11.99 2.31 -5.44
N HIS A 71 -11.87 2.44 -6.77
CA HIS A 71 -12.42 3.54 -7.57
C HIS A 71 -12.01 4.92 -7.03
N ARG A 72 -10.76 5.02 -6.57
CA ARG A 72 -10.19 6.21 -5.94
C ARG A 72 -8.73 6.35 -6.30
N LYS A 73 -8.20 7.56 -6.12
CA LYS A 73 -6.78 7.81 -6.24
C LYS A 73 -6.02 7.06 -5.14
N ILE A 74 -4.94 6.39 -5.56
CA ILE A 74 -4.05 5.61 -4.72
C ILE A 74 -2.69 6.28 -4.70
N ASP A 75 -2.20 6.59 -3.49
CA ASP A 75 -0.80 6.91 -3.28
C ASP A 75 -0.07 5.64 -2.83
N LEU A 76 0.74 5.07 -3.73
CA LEU A 76 1.50 3.86 -3.47
C LEU A 76 2.96 4.22 -3.31
N ILE A 77 3.52 3.92 -2.14
CA ILE A 77 4.95 4.12 -1.86
C ILE A 77 5.61 2.80 -1.48
N THR A 78 6.91 2.72 -1.71
CA THR A 78 7.71 1.55 -1.36
C THR A 78 8.62 1.85 -0.17
N GLU A 79 8.87 0.88 0.72
CA GLU A 79 9.84 1.07 1.81
C GLU A 79 11.22 1.48 1.26
N LYS A 80 11.62 0.92 0.11
CA LYS A 80 12.88 1.23 -0.57
C LYS A 80 12.96 2.67 -1.08
N SER A 81 11.83 3.35 -1.34
CA SER A 81 11.81 4.75 -1.79
C SER A 81 11.83 5.76 -0.64
N LEU A 82 11.59 5.33 0.61
CA LEU A 82 11.61 6.24 1.75
C LEU A 82 13.04 6.69 2.10
N ARG A 83 13.24 8.00 2.19
CA ARG A 83 14.52 8.64 2.53
C ARG A 83 14.38 9.74 3.59
N ASN A 84 13.23 10.40 3.65
CA ASN A 84 12.99 11.49 4.58
C ASN A 84 12.62 10.93 5.97
N PRO A 85 13.41 11.19 7.02
CA PRO A 85 13.17 10.66 8.36
C PRO A 85 11.83 11.14 8.95
N TYR A 86 11.44 12.39 8.71
CA TYR A 86 10.16 12.93 9.21
C TYR A 86 8.95 12.24 8.56
N LEU A 87 9.06 11.93 7.26
CA LEU A 87 8.02 11.17 6.56
C LEU A 87 7.93 9.74 7.10
N ILE A 88 9.08 9.08 7.29
CA ILE A 88 9.16 7.73 7.84
C ILE A 88 8.52 7.69 9.25
N GLU A 89 8.83 8.67 10.09
CA GLU A 89 8.26 8.78 11.44
C GLU A 89 6.73 8.93 11.40
N SER A 90 6.22 9.85 10.56
CA SER A 90 4.78 10.08 10.37
C SER A 90 4.05 8.83 9.87
N ILE A 91 4.63 8.12 8.90
CA ILE A 91 4.07 6.87 8.39
C ILE A 91 4.08 5.81 9.49
N ASN A 92 5.20 5.61 10.19
CA ASN A 92 5.31 4.61 11.25
C ASN A 92 4.35 4.86 12.42
N ALA A 93 4.05 6.13 12.74
CA ALA A 93 3.09 6.48 13.78
C ALA A 93 1.64 6.13 13.43
N SER A 94 1.30 6.02 12.14
CA SER A 94 -0.09 5.86 11.68
C SER A 94 -0.35 4.59 10.87
N LYS A 95 0.69 3.87 10.43
CA LYS A 95 0.58 2.71 9.56
C LYS A 95 -0.11 1.54 10.26
N LYS A 96 -0.93 0.82 9.51
CA LYS A 96 -1.59 -0.42 9.92
C LYS A 96 -1.30 -1.49 8.89
N MET A 97 -0.79 -2.63 9.35
CA MET A 97 -0.52 -3.76 8.48
C MET A 97 -1.84 -4.35 7.97
N ILE A 98 -1.88 -4.69 6.68
CA ILE A 98 -3.03 -5.33 6.04
C ILE A 98 -2.64 -6.62 5.28
N TYR A 99 -1.35 -6.83 5.03
CA TYR A 99 -0.81 -8.07 4.48
C TYR A 99 0.65 -8.28 4.89
N GLY A 100 1.02 -9.55 5.10
CA GLY A 100 2.38 -9.98 5.45
C GLY A 100 2.52 -10.30 6.93
N SER A 101 3.76 -10.48 7.37
CA SER A 101 4.14 -10.64 8.77
C SER A 101 5.11 -9.54 9.19
N GLU A 102 5.12 -9.20 10.47
CA GLU A 102 6.12 -8.30 11.06
C GLU A 102 7.53 -8.88 11.03
#